data_AF-A0A4Q6B9Q9-F1
#
_entry.id   AF-A0A4Q6B9Q9-F1
#
_cell.length_a   1.000
_cell.length_b   1.000
_cell.length_c   1.000
_cell.angle_alpha   90.00
_cell.angle_beta   90.00
_cell.angle_gamma   90.00
#
_symmetry.space_group_name_H-M   'P 1'
#
loop_
_entity.id
_entity.type
_entity.pdbx_description
1 polymer ?
#
loop_
_entity_poly.entity_id
_entity_poly.type
_entity_poly.pdbx_seq_one_letter_code
_entity_poly.pdbx_strand_id
1 'polypeptide(L)'
;MVIRKLFLLISFLSFSLALPAFADPNSARLVVHLLDYLAKDYPGAVGDEGKIISESEYAEQVEFANTAFKASQDIPELNSAQELKDSIKDLHDKIVARAPPSVITPLARKIQAQVLA
;
A
#
# COMPACT_ATOMS: atom_id res chain seq x y z
N MET A 1 -47.19 6.28 -22.16
CA MET A 1 -47.62 7.36 -21.26
C MET A 1 -46.99 7.08 -19.90
N VAL A 2 -46.17 7.89 -19.23
CA VAL A 2 -45.71 9.28 -19.40
C VAL A 2 -44.52 9.48 -18.43
N ILE A 3 -43.42 10.03 -18.98
CA ILE A 3 -42.44 10.98 -18.38
C ILE A 3 -41.53 10.56 -17.21
N ARG A 4 -40.25 10.38 -17.58
CA ARG A 4 -39.02 10.54 -16.77
C ARG A 4 -38.94 11.96 -16.19
N LYS A 5 -38.77 12.12 -14.87
CA LYS A 5 -38.03 13.24 -14.24
C LYS A 5 -37.56 12.85 -12.83
N LEU A 6 -36.30 12.41 -12.69
CA LEU A 6 -35.59 12.51 -11.42
C LEU A 6 -34.57 13.64 -11.59
N PHE A 7 -34.83 14.76 -10.90
CA PHE A 7 -34.00 15.96 -10.97
C PHE A 7 -32.61 15.66 -10.38
N LEU A 8 -31.58 15.63 -11.24
CA LEU A 8 -30.18 15.66 -10.84
C LEU A 8 -29.79 17.10 -10.52
N LEU A 9 -29.65 17.42 -9.23
CA LEU A 9 -29.03 18.64 -8.77
C LEU A 9 -27.50 18.46 -8.85
N ILE A 10 -26.90 18.87 -9.97
CA ILE A 10 -25.44 18.94 -10.10
C ILE A 10 -24.99 20.21 -9.39
N SER A 11 -24.53 20.07 -8.15
CA SER A 11 -23.78 21.13 -7.47
C SER A 11 -22.37 21.16 -8.06
N PHE A 12 -22.03 22.27 -8.68
CA PHE A 12 -20.72 22.54 -9.27
C PHE A 12 -19.74 22.80 -8.12
N LEU A 13 -19.12 21.73 -7.60
CA LEU A 13 -18.03 21.89 -6.66
C LEU A 13 -16.78 22.24 -7.48
N SER A 14 -16.42 23.52 -7.47
CA SER A 14 -15.16 24.03 -8.00
C SER A 14 -13.99 23.35 -7.31
N PHE A 15 -13.54 22.21 -7.85
CA PHE A 15 -12.28 21.61 -7.44
C PHE A 15 -11.18 22.48 -8.03
N SER A 16 -10.52 23.26 -7.19
CA SER A 16 -9.25 23.89 -7.53
C SER A 16 -8.34 22.81 -8.09
N LEU A 17 -7.90 22.98 -9.34
CA LEU A 17 -6.88 22.15 -9.98
C LEU A 17 -5.56 22.32 -9.23
N ALA A 18 -5.44 21.70 -8.05
CA ALA A 18 -4.16 21.21 -7.61
C ALA A 18 -3.81 20.11 -8.60
N LEU A 19 -2.92 20.41 -9.55
CA LEU A 19 -2.29 19.37 -10.35
C LEU A 19 -1.82 18.30 -9.36
N PRO A 20 -2.22 17.03 -9.50
CA PRO A 20 -1.66 15.99 -8.66
C PRO A 20 -0.16 16.07 -8.89
N ALA A 21 0.60 16.38 -7.85
CA ALA A 21 2.03 16.14 -7.88
C ALA A 21 2.15 14.66 -8.24
N PHE A 22 2.62 14.36 -9.45
CA PHE A 22 2.97 13.00 -9.81
C PHE A 22 3.88 12.52 -8.69
N ALA A 23 3.43 11.53 -7.93
CA ALA A 23 4.21 11.00 -6.83
C ALA A 23 5.54 10.57 -7.45
N ASP A 24 6.61 11.25 -7.05
CA ASP A 24 7.95 10.86 -7.48
C ASP A 24 8.10 9.39 -7.07
N PRO A 25 8.29 8.46 -8.03
CA PRO A 25 8.43 7.05 -7.72
C PRO A 25 9.66 6.77 -6.82
N ASN A 26 10.55 7.76 -6.66
CA ASN A 26 11.68 7.73 -5.73
C ASN A 26 11.42 8.49 -4.42
N SER A 27 10.17 8.67 -4.00
CA SER A 27 9.85 9.33 -2.73
C SER A 27 9.50 8.35 -1.62
N ALA A 28 9.91 8.67 -0.38
CA ALA A 28 9.48 7.94 0.82
C ALA A 28 7.94 7.89 0.96
N ARG A 29 7.24 8.88 0.38
CA ARG A 29 5.77 8.92 0.32
C ARG A 29 5.18 7.75 -0.47
N LEU A 30 5.82 7.31 -1.56
CA LEU A 30 5.39 6.11 -2.28
C LEU A 30 5.41 4.90 -1.35
N VAL A 31 6.49 4.72 -0.57
CA VAL A 31 6.64 3.60 0.37
C VAL A 31 5.54 3.64 1.43
N VAL A 32 5.20 4.82 1.97
CA VAL A 32 4.06 4.98 2.90
C VAL A 32 2.75 4.49 2.28
N HIS A 33 2.49 4.77 0.99
CA HIS A 33 1.29 4.31 0.29
C HIS A 33 1.29 2.80 0.05
N LEU A 34 2.43 2.23 -0.37
CA LEU A 34 2.54 0.78 -0.54
C LEU A 34 2.31 0.03 0.78
N LEU A 35 2.84 0.54 1.88
CA LEU A 35 2.61 -0.02 3.22
C LEU A 35 1.14 0.09 3.66
N ASP A 36 0.44 1.16 3.26
CA ASP A 36 -1.01 1.29 3.51
C ASP A 36 -1.81 0.20 2.79
N TYR A 37 -1.51 -0.01 1.50
CA TYR A 37 -2.14 -1.06 0.69
C TYR A 37 -1.87 -2.45 1.26
N LEU A 38 -0.61 -2.77 1.55
CA LEU A 38 -0.23 -4.05 2.16
C LEU A 38 -0.94 -4.28 3.50
N ALA A 39 -1.11 -3.24 4.32
CA ALA A 39 -1.79 -3.38 5.59
C ALA A 39 -3.30 -3.63 5.44
N LYS A 40 -3.93 -2.98 4.45
CA LYS A 40 -5.38 -2.93 4.28
C LYS A 40 -5.92 -4.09 3.44
N ASP A 41 -5.22 -4.45 2.37
CA ASP A 41 -5.76 -5.30 1.31
C ASP A 41 -5.18 -6.72 1.34
N TYR A 42 -4.02 -6.94 1.98
CA TYR A 42 -3.47 -8.28 2.20
C TYR A 42 -4.44 -9.29 2.85
N PRO A 43 -5.31 -8.91 3.82
CA PRO A 43 -6.35 -9.82 4.34
C PRO A 43 -7.34 -10.33 3.29
N GLY A 44 -7.50 -9.62 2.16
CA GLY A 44 -8.31 -10.07 1.02
C GLY A 44 -7.58 -11.04 0.09
N ALA A 45 -6.25 -11.06 0.14
CA ALA A 45 -5.40 -11.92 -0.67
C ALA A 45 -5.06 -13.26 0.01
N VAL A 46 -4.81 -13.24 1.32
CA VAL A 46 -4.35 -14.39 2.12
C VAL A 46 -5.17 -14.51 3.39
N GLY A 47 -5.62 -15.73 3.71
CA GLY A 47 -6.38 -16.03 4.93
C GLY A 47 -5.51 -16.28 6.15
N ASP A 48 -6.16 -16.45 7.30
CA ASP A 48 -5.50 -16.57 8.62
C ASP A 48 -4.55 -17.78 8.76
N GLU A 49 -4.67 -18.78 7.90
CA GLU A 49 -3.77 -19.95 7.86
C GLU A 49 -2.68 -19.85 6.76
N GLY A 50 -2.55 -18.70 6.10
CA GLY A 50 -1.61 -18.51 4.99
C GLY A 50 -2.08 -19.07 3.65
N LYS A 51 -3.33 -19.54 3.57
CA LYS A 51 -3.96 -19.96 2.32
C LYS A 51 -4.27 -18.74 1.46
N ILE A 52 -3.87 -18.78 0.19
CA ILE A 52 -4.26 -17.76 -0.79
C ILE A 52 -5.78 -17.85 -1.02
N ILE A 53 -6.47 -16.72 -0.79
CA ILE A 53 -7.90 -16.54 -1.04
C ILE A 53 -8.13 -16.08 -2.48
N SER A 54 -7.25 -15.20 -2.98
CA SER A 54 -7.29 -14.68 -4.34
C SER A 54 -5.88 -14.61 -4.93
N GLU A 55 -5.62 -15.40 -5.96
CA GLU A 55 -4.30 -15.50 -6.60
C GLU A 55 -3.86 -14.18 -7.26
N SER A 56 -4.78 -13.47 -7.91
CA SER A 56 -4.47 -12.18 -8.55
C SER A 56 -4.15 -11.10 -7.51
N GLU A 57 -4.93 -11.04 -6.43
CA GLU A 57 -4.69 -10.08 -5.34
C GLU A 57 -3.37 -10.40 -4.64
N TYR A 58 -3.07 -11.69 -4.38
CA TYR A 58 -1.79 -12.07 -3.77
C TYR A 58 -0.60 -11.70 -4.65
N ALA A 59 -0.70 -11.90 -5.97
CA ALA A 59 0.35 -11.47 -6.90
C ALA A 59 0.59 -9.96 -6.82
N GLU A 60 -0.47 -9.15 -6.72
CA GLU A 60 -0.38 -7.70 -6.54
C GLU A 60 0.27 -7.32 -5.20
N GLN A 61 -0.10 -7.98 -4.10
CA GLN A 61 0.53 -7.75 -2.79
C GLN A 61 2.04 -8.06 -2.83
N VAL A 62 2.45 -9.12 -3.53
CA VAL A 62 3.87 -9.45 -3.73
C VAL A 62 4.56 -8.35 -4.57
N GLU A 63 3.92 -7.80 -5.59
CA GLU A 63 4.46 -6.71 -6.39
C GLU A 63 4.64 -5.42 -5.56
N PHE A 64 3.68 -5.07 -4.72
CA PHE A 64 3.80 -3.93 -3.80
C PHE A 64 4.92 -4.13 -2.77
N ALA A 65 5.05 -5.33 -2.22
CA ALA A 65 6.14 -5.66 -1.31
C ALA A 65 7.52 -5.56 -1.98
N ASN A 66 7.66 -6.08 -3.20
CA ASN A 66 8.88 -5.95 -4.00
C ASN A 66 9.23 -4.49 -4.28
N THR A 67 8.23 -3.69 -4.64
CA THR A 67 8.42 -2.27 -4.94
C THR A 67 8.87 -1.51 -3.69
N ALA A 68 8.27 -1.77 -2.53
CA ALA A 68 8.68 -1.17 -1.25
C ALA A 68 10.11 -1.58 -0.85
N PHE A 69 10.47 -2.86 -1.04
CA PHE A 69 11.81 -3.36 -0.74
C PHE A 69 12.88 -2.79 -1.69
N LYS A 70 12.57 -2.57 -2.96
CA LYS A 70 13.48 -1.89 -3.88
C LYS A 70 13.65 -0.42 -3.50
N ALA A 71 12.55 0.28 -3.24
CA ALA A 71 12.55 1.67 -2.82
C ALA A 71 13.36 1.90 -1.53
N SER A 72 13.33 0.98 -0.57
CA SER A 72 14.14 1.09 0.66
C SER A 72 15.65 0.99 0.43
N GLN A 73 16.09 0.44 -0.71
CA GLN A 73 17.50 0.36 -1.10
C GLN A 73 17.93 1.55 -1.95
N ASP A 74 17.02 2.06 -2.80
CA ASP A 74 17.34 3.07 -3.81
C ASP A 74 17.12 4.52 -3.31
N ILE A 75 16.19 4.73 -2.37
CA ILE A 75 15.84 6.07 -1.85
C ILE A 75 16.79 6.46 -0.70
N PRO A 76 17.61 7.53 -0.82
CA PRO A 76 18.62 7.89 0.18
C PRO A 76 18.10 8.05 1.61
N GLU A 77 16.91 8.67 1.77
CA GLU A 77 16.28 8.90 3.07
C GLU A 77 15.94 7.59 3.79
N LEU A 78 15.53 6.57 3.03
CA LEU A 78 15.21 5.25 3.58
C LEU A 78 16.47 4.38 3.73
N ASN A 79 17.38 4.46 2.76
CA ASN A 79 18.56 3.62 2.68
C ASN A 79 19.58 3.90 3.82
N SER A 80 19.60 5.13 4.35
CA SER A 80 20.47 5.49 5.47
C SER A 80 20.02 4.91 6.81
N ALA A 81 18.78 4.46 6.93
CA ALA A 81 18.20 3.88 8.15
C ALA A 81 18.20 2.33 8.09
N GLN A 82 19.27 1.69 8.58
CA GLN A 82 19.43 0.23 8.49
C GLN A 82 18.26 -0.54 9.12
N GLU A 83 17.77 -0.12 10.30
CA GLU A 83 16.64 -0.76 10.97
C GLU A 83 15.34 -0.72 10.14
N LEU A 84 15.12 0.38 9.41
CA LEU A 84 13.97 0.54 8.54
C LEU A 84 14.06 -0.38 7.32
N LYS A 85 15.24 -0.48 6.71
CA LYS A 85 15.49 -1.42 5.60
C LYS A 85 15.26 -2.86 6.03
N ASP A 86 15.78 -3.25 7.19
CA ASP A 86 15.63 -4.60 7.71
C ASP A 86 14.16 -4.91 8.02
N SER A 87 13.41 -3.92 8.53
CA SER A 87 11.97 -4.07 8.78
C SER A 87 11.17 -4.20 7.47
N ILE A 88 11.49 -3.42 6.44
CA ILE A 88 10.85 -3.53 5.11
C ILE A 88 11.18 -4.87 4.46
N LYS A 89 12.42 -5.34 4.59
CA LYS A 89 12.83 -6.67 4.13
C LYS A 89 12.08 -7.79 4.86
N ASP A 90 11.95 -7.69 6.18
CA ASP A 90 11.21 -8.67 6.99
C ASP A 90 9.74 -8.73 6.59
N LEU A 91 9.10 -7.57 6.34
CA LEU A 91 7.73 -7.52 5.81
C LEU A 91 7.63 -8.22 4.46
N HIS A 92 8.53 -7.91 3.51
CA HIS A 92 8.58 -8.55 2.20
C HIS A 92 8.69 -10.08 2.32
N ASP A 93 9.66 -10.56 3.10
CA ASP A 93 9.91 -12.00 3.24
C ASP A 93 8.70 -12.73 3.87
N LYS A 94 8.00 -12.09 4.81
CA LYS A 94 6.77 -12.65 5.40
C LYS A 94 5.61 -12.70 4.40
N ILE A 95 5.47 -11.73 3.51
CA ILE A 95 4.44 -11.74 2.45
C ILE A 95 4.72 -12.88 1.45
N VAL A 96 5.98 -13.05 1.04
CA VAL A 96 6.39 -14.17 0.17
C VAL A 96 6.17 -15.51 0.87
N ALA A 97 6.40 -15.58 2.18
CA ALA A 97 6.12 -16.76 3.00
C ALA A 97 4.63 -16.93 3.36
N ARG A 98 3.75 -16.05 2.86
CA ARG A 98 2.29 -16.08 3.10
C ARG A 98 1.94 -16.06 4.58
N ALA A 99 2.69 -15.30 5.36
CA ALA A 99 2.38 -15.10 6.77
C ALA A 99 0.93 -14.59 6.92
N PRO A 100 0.25 -14.91 8.03
CA PRO A 100 -1.13 -14.55 8.20
C PRO A 100 -1.32 -13.02 8.30
N PRO A 101 -2.50 -12.49 7.96
CA PRO A 101 -2.78 -11.06 8.03
C PRO A 101 -2.55 -10.45 9.44
N SER A 102 -2.78 -11.25 10.49
CA SER A 102 -2.49 -10.89 11.88
C SER A 102 -1.02 -10.53 12.15
N VAL A 103 -0.11 -10.93 11.27
CA VAL A 103 1.32 -10.57 11.29
C VAL A 103 1.62 -9.43 10.31
N ILE A 104 1.10 -9.51 9.09
CA ILE A 104 1.41 -8.55 8.01
C ILE A 104 0.85 -7.15 8.29
N THR A 105 -0.43 -7.05 8.62
CA THR A 105 -1.10 -5.76 8.83
C THR A 105 -0.42 -4.90 9.90
N PRO A 106 -0.18 -5.38 11.14
CA PRO A 106 0.47 -4.56 12.16
C PRO A 106 1.93 -4.24 11.82
N LEU A 107 2.67 -5.15 11.18
CA LEU A 107 4.04 -4.89 10.76
C LEU A 107 4.12 -3.78 9.70
N ALA A 108 3.26 -3.83 8.68
CA ALA A 108 3.17 -2.79 7.66
C ALA A 108 2.82 -1.41 8.26
N ARG A 109 1.88 -1.36 9.22
CA ARG A 109 1.53 -0.12 9.95
C ARG A 109 2.67 0.41 10.81
N LYS A 110 3.40 -0.47 11.50
CA LYS A 110 4.57 -0.09 12.29
C LYS A 110 5.64 0.55 11.39
N ILE A 111 5.94 -0.09 10.26
CA ILE A 111 6.93 0.41 9.30
C ILE A 111 6.47 1.75 8.73
N GLN A 112 5.18 1.89 8.40
CA GLN A 112 4.60 3.15 7.92
C GLN A 112 4.85 4.30 8.91
N ALA A 113 4.67 4.05 10.21
CA ALA A 113 4.95 5.03 11.25
C ALA A 113 6.46 5.36 11.34
N GLN A 114 7.35 4.39 11.14
CA GLN A 114 8.80 4.62 11.11
C GLN A 114 9.24 5.48 9.91
N VAL A 115 8.60 5.32 8.75
CA VAL A 115 8.90 6.15 7.56
C VAL A 115 8.46 7.62 7.75
N LEU A 116 7.45 7.86 8.58
CA LEU A 116 6.88 9.19 8.82
C LEU A 116 7.51 9.94 10.01
N ALA A 117 8.38 9.29 10.78
CA ALA A 117 9.03 9.85 11.96
C ALA A 117 10.26 10.69 11.58
#